data_AF-A0A1B8FT38-F1
#
_entry.id   AF-A0A1B8FT38-F1
#
_cell.length_a   1.000
_cell.length_b   1.000
_cell.length_c   1.000
_cell.angle_alpha   90.00
_cell.angle_beta   90.00
_cell.angle_gamma   90.00
#
_symmetry.space_group_name_H-M   'P 1'
#
loop_
_entity.id
_entity.type
_entity.pdbx_description
1 polymer ?
#
loop_
_entity_poly.entity_id
_entity_poly.type
_entity_poly.pdbx_seq_one_letter_code
_entity_poly.pdbx_strand_id
1 'polypeptide(L)'
;MSSTTENTTGPSDSNLTTPTTTSQLVLTISRLKHSGDQLRQSASHINLTTKKLQQAANSLNQADAELKASAHRLKHNADALKAAAASPNQPADYLEQASREVREAAQRFTLANSQLKQASIEVKQTAAELEKDTAEFNRDAEKLEGEVEEFLSRVEFVDEAGLGGDEQILGEVLRERVREYEEEKSKGAMLELIELFGEYSGYLDDVMVLKGK
;
A
#
# COMPACT_ATOMS: atom_id res chain seq x y z
N MET A 1 64.22 27.56 39.62
CA MET A 1 64.03 26.45 38.67
C MET A 1 62.53 26.20 38.58
N SER A 2 61.94 26.62 37.47
CA SER A 2 60.50 26.56 37.21
C SER A 2 60.15 25.22 36.58
N SER A 3 59.06 24.60 37.02
CA SER A 3 58.43 23.48 36.32
C SER A 3 56.96 23.84 36.09
N THR A 4 56.63 23.99 34.81
CA THR A 4 55.33 24.32 34.24
C THR A 4 54.95 23.22 33.26
N THR A 5 53.67 22.78 33.33
CA THR A 5 52.88 22.01 32.33
C THR A 5 53.34 20.58 32.00
N GLU A 6 52.48 19.59 31.78
CA GLU A 6 51.22 19.59 31.02
C GLU A 6 50.16 18.65 31.60
N ASN A 7 48.91 19.08 31.39
CA ASN A 7 47.67 18.38 31.68
C ASN A 7 47.29 17.59 30.42
N THR A 8 47.32 16.26 30.45
CA THR A 8 46.92 15.42 29.30
C THR A 8 45.42 15.17 29.35
N THR A 9 44.67 16.09 28.73
CA THR A 9 43.28 15.87 28.34
C THR A 9 43.26 14.85 27.20
N GLY A 10 42.95 13.59 27.50
CA GLY A 10 42.61 12.61 26.47
C GLY A 10 41.30 13.02 25.78
N PRO A 11 41.17 12.88 24.45
CA PRO A 11 39.91 13.17 23.79
C PRO A 11 38.91 12.06 24.13
N SER A 12 37.90 12.45 24.91
CA SER A 12 36.69 11.68 25.16
C SER A 12 35.98 11.31 23.85
N ASP A 13 35.63 10.04 23.77
CA ASP A 13 34.36 9.50 23.27
C ASP A 13 33.62 10.36 22.24
N SER A 14 34.01 10.19 20.99
CA SER A 14 33.07 10.29 19.88
C SER A 14 33.16 9.00 19.08
N ASN A 15 32.80 7.90 19.75
CA ASN A 15 32.36 6.69 19.07
C ASN A 15 31.02 7.04 18.42
N LEU A 16 31.09 7.72 17.27
CA LEU A 16 29.99 7.87 16.35
C LEU A 16 29.73 6.46 15.83
N THR A 17 28.94 5.70 16.59
CA THR A 17 28.57 4.32 16.30
C THR A 17 27.95 4.29 14.93
N THR A 18 28.74 3.95 13.92
CA THR A 18 28.24 3.39 12.67
C THR A 18 27.31 2.27 13.08
N PRO A 19 26.01 2.30 12.75
CA PRO A 19 25.13 1.21 13.10
C PRO A 19 25.73 -0.06 12.52
N THR A 20 25.98 -1.05 13.39
CA THR A 20 26.41 -2.40 13.03
C THR A 20 25.49 -2.90 11.92
N THR A 21 26.00 -3.68 10.96
CA THR A 21 25.24 -4.12 9.77
C THR A 21 23.86 -4.71 10.15
N THR A 22 23.78 -5.41 11.29
CA THR A 22 22.54 -5.93 11.89
C THR A 22 21.52 -4.84 12.25
N SER A 23 21.97 -3.72 12.83
CA SER A 23 21.09 -2.59 13.17
C SER A 23 20.51 -1.89 11.93
N GLN A 24 21.26 -1.89 10.82
CA GLN A 24 20.76 -1.36 9.54
C GLN A 24 19.69 -2.25 8.94
N LEU A 25 19.92 -3.57 8.94
CA LEU A 25 18.93 -4.58 8.50
C LEU A 25 17.61 -4.44 9.26
N VAL A 26 17.66 -4.36 10.60
CA VAL A 26 16.46 -4.19 11.45
C VAL A 26 15.67 -2.93 11.10
N LEU A 27 16.37 -1.82 10.83
CA LEU A 27 15.72 -0.57 10.40
C LEU A 27 15.06 -0.72 9.03
N THR A 28 15.72 -1.36 8.06
CA THR A 28 15.16 -1.57 6.72
C THR A 28 13.97 -2.52 6.75
N ILE A 29 14.01 -3.59 7.55
CA ILE A 29 12.85 -4.49 7.79
C ILE A 29 11.68 -3.71 8.38
N SER A 30 11.95 -2.85 9.36
CA SER A 30 10.92 -2.00 9.99
C SER A 30 10.27 -1.06 8.98
N ARG A 31 11.06 -0.47 8.07
CA ARG A 31 10.56 0.37 6.97
C ARG A 31 9.74 -0.44 5.98
N LEU A 32 10.22 -1.61 5.57
CA LEU A 32 9.50 -2.50 4.66
C LEU A 32 8.12 -2.91 5.23
N LYS A 33 8.06 -3.21 6.52
CA LYS A 33 6.80 -3.50 7.23
C LYS A 33 5.86 -2.31 7.21
N HIS A 34 6.38 -1.11 7.48
CA HIS A 34 5.60 0.12 7.43
C HIS A 34 5.04 0.37 6.02
N SER A 35 5.87 0.28 4.98
CA SER A 35 5.48 0.44 3.57
C SER A 35 4.44 -0.62 3.16
N GLY A 36 4.56 -1.86 3.64
CA GLY A 36 3.57 -2.92 3.43
C GLY A 36 2.22 -2.63 4.12
N ASP A 37 2.24 -2.05 5.32
CA ASP A 37 1.04 -1.60 6.01
C ASP A 37 0.34 -0.45 5.25
N GLN A 38 1.10 0.51 4.71
CA GLN A 38 0.56 1.58 3.86
C GLN A 38 -0.07 1.01 2.59
N LEU A 39 0.61 0.09 1.90
CA LEU A 39 0.07 -0.59 0.72
C LEU A 39 -1.27 -1.27 1.00
N ARG A 40 -1.39 -1.96 2.15
CA ARG A 40 -2.64 -2.62 2.58
C ARG A 40 -3.76 -1.61 2.85
N GLN A 41 -3.43 -0.45 3.43
CA GLN A 41 -4.39 0.64 3.64
C GLN A 41 -4.87 1.22 2.31
N SER A 42 -3.95 1.53 1.39
CA SER A 42 -4.28 2.05 0.06
C SER A 42 -5.12 1.08 -0.76
N ALA A 43 -4.83 -0.23 -0.71
CA ALA A 43 -5.66 -1.25 -1.34
C ALA A 43 -7.08 -1.31 -0.75
N SER A 44 -7.20 -1.19 0.58
CA SER A 44 -8.49 -1.15 1.27
C SER A 44 -9.29 0.09 0.87
N HIS A 45 -8.62 1.23 0.73
CA HIS A 45 -9.24 2.48 0.29
C HIS A 45 -9.73 2.37 -1.16
N ILE A 46 -8.95 1.78 -2.07
CA ILE A 46 -9.36 1.54 -3.46
C ILE A 46 -10.64 0.71 -3.54
N ASN A 47 -10.76 -0.32 -2.69
CA ASN A 47 -11.94 -1.18 -2.67
C ASN A 47 -13.19 -0.38 -2.22
N LEU A 48 -13.04 0.45 -1.19
CA LEU A 48 -14.12 1.33 -0.73
C LEU A 48 -14.55 2.31 -1.84
N THR A 49 -13.59 2.97 -2.49
CA THR A 49 -13.88 3.96 -3.53
C THR A 49 -14.49 3.32 -4.78
N THR A 50 -14.07 2.11 -5.13
CA THR A 50 -14.68 1.32 -6.21
C THR A 50 -16.13 0.97 -5.91
N LYS A 51 -16.46 0.61 -4.66
CA LYS A 51 -17.85 0.38 -4.25
C LYS A 51 -18.70 1.65 -4.37
N LYS A 52 -18.16 2.81 -3.98
CA LYS A 52 -18.84 4.12 -4.18
C LYS A 52 -19.09 4.40 -5.65
N LEU A 53 -18.11 4.13 -6.52
CA LEU A 53 -18.24 4.31 -7.97
C LEU A 53 -19.36 3.43 -8.53
N GLN A 54 -19.44 2.17 -8.11
CA GLN A 54 -20.51 1.25 -8.52
C GLN A 54 -21.90 1.76 -8.07
N GLN A 55 -22.01 2.26 -6.84
CA GLN A 55 -23.25 2.86 -6.35
C GLN A 55 -23.67 4.10 -7.14
N ALA A 56 -22.72 4.97 -7.48
CA ALA A 56 -22.98 6.14 -8.30
C ALA A 56 -23.43 5.75 -9.72
N ALA A 57 -22.81 4.72 -10.33
CA ALA A 57 -23.20 4.21 -11.64
C ALA A 57 -24.62 3.63 -11.63
N ASN A 58 -24.97 2.86 -10.59
CA ASN A 58 -26.33 2.33 -10.43
C ASN A 58 -27.36 3.46 -10.28
N SER A 59 -27.03 4.51 -9.51
CA SER A 59 -27.90 5.68 -9.34
C SER A 59 -28.10 6.43 -10.65
N LEU A 60 -27.06 6.56 -11.47
CA LEU A 60 -27.15 7.17 -12.80
C LEU A 60 -28.05 6.37 -13.74
N ASN A 61 -27.91 5.03 -13.75
CA ASN A 61 -28.75 4.15 -14.56
C ASN A 61 -30.23 4.26 -14.17
N GLN A 62 -30.52 4.36 -12.86
CA GLN A 62 -31.90 4.56 -12.39
C GLN A 62 -32.44 5.93 -12.85
N ALA A 63 -31.66 7.00 -12.70
CA ALA A 63 -32.06 8.33 -13.13
C ALA A 63 -32.31 8.43 -14.65
N ASP A 64 -31.50 7.74 -15.47
CA ASP A 64 -31.70 7.63 -16.92
C ASP A 64 -33.01 6.91 -17.26
N ALA A 65 -33.31 5.80 -16.57
CA ALA A 65 -34.58 5.09 -16.74
C ALA A 65 -35.80 5.95 -16.38
N GLU A 66 -35.74 6.68 -15.26
CA GLU A 66 -36.77 7.63 -14.84
C GLU A 66 -36.98 8.74 -15.90
N LEU A 67 -35.89 9.30 -16.42
CA LEU A 67 -35.95 10.34 -17.46
C LEU A 67 -36.61 9.83 -18.74
N LYS A 68 -36.26 8.62 -19.19
CA LYS A 68 -36.89 7.97 -20.36
C LYS A 68 -38.38 7.75 -20.13
N ALA A 69 -38.79 7.27 -18.96
CA ALA A 69 -40.18 7.08 -18.62
C ALA A 69 -40.97 8.41 -18.64
N SER A 70 -40.44 9.47 -18.02
CA SER A 70 -41.06 10.80 -18.02
C SER A 70 -41.18 11.37 -19.44
N ALA A 71 -40.16 11.18 -20.29
CA ALA A 71 -40.21 11.61 -21.70
C ALA A 71 -41.30 10.87 -22.49
N HIS A 72 -41.49 9.57 -22.26
CA HIS A 72 -42.58 8.82 -22.88
C HIS A 72 -43.96 9.33 -22.43
N ARG A 73 -44.15 9.63 -21.14
CA ARG A 73 -45.41 10.20 -20.62
C ARG A 73 -45.70 11.56 -21.24
N LEU A 74 -44.68 12.43 -21.34
CA LEU A 74 -44.82 13.73 -21.99
C LEU A 74 -45.26 13.61 -23.45
N LYS A 75 -44.64 12.69 -24.21
CA LYS A 75 -45.04 12.43 -25.60
C LYS A 75 -46.49 11.96 -25.70
N HIS A 76 -46.88 11.00 -24.86
CA HIS A 76 -48.25 10.50 -24.84
C HIS A 76 -49.27 11.59 -24.53
N ASN A 77 -48.98 12.45 -23.55
CA ASN A 77 -49.86 13.57 -23.18
C ASN A 77 -49.94 14.63 -24.29
N ALA A 78 -48.85 14.88 -25.01
CA ALA A 78 -48.85 15.76 -26.17
C ALA A 78 -49.71 15.21 -27.32
N ASP A 79 -49.61 13.89 -27.59
CA ASP A 79 -50.44 13.22 -28.59
C ASP A 79 -51.93 13.26 -28.19
N ALA A 80 -52.24 13.04 -26.91
CA ALA A 80 -53.59 13.15 -26.37
C ALA A 80 -54.15 14.58 -26.45
N LEU A 81 -53.35 15.61 -26.13
CA LEU A 81 -53.74 17.03 -26.32
C LEU A 81 -54.06 17.29 -27.80
N LYS A 82 -53.22 16.80 -28.72
CA LYS A 82 -53.44 17.01 -30.16
C LYS A 82 -54.74 16.37 -30.64
N ALA A 83 -55.10 15.21 -30.10
CA ALA A 83 -56.38 14.56 -30.35
C ALA A 83 -57.55 15.33 -29.69
N ALA A 84 -57.39 15.80 -28.45
CA ALA A 84 -58.38 16.56 -27.70
C ALA A 84 -58.54 18.01 -28.17
N ALA A 85 -57.61 18.58 -28.94
CA ALA A 85 -57.86 19.82 -29.67
C ALA A 85 -59.03 19.68 -30.67
N ALA A 86 -59.45 18.45 -30.98
CA ALA A 86 -60.69 18.15 -31.69
C ALA A 86 -61.94 18.05 -30.77
N SER A 87 -61.80 18.16 -29.44
CA SER A 87 -62.88 18.24 -28.43
C SER A 87 -62.34 18.76 -27.07
N PRO A 88 -62.51 20.05 -26.74
CA PRO A 88 -61.78 20.69 -25.65
C PRO A 88 -62.43 20.39 -24.30
N ASN A 89 -61.72 19.69 -23.42
CA ASN A 89 -61.71 19.85 -21.95
C ASN A 89 -60.77 18.76 -21.37
N GLN A 90 -59.81 19.16 -20.49
CA GLN A 90 -58.85 18.31 -19.71
C GLN A 90 -57.35 18.16 -20.11
N PRO A 91 -56.81 18.52 -21.29
CA PRO A 91 -55.45 18.10 -21.66
C PRO A 91 -54.26 18.98 -21.17
N ALA A 92 -54.48 20.18 -20.62
CA ALA A 92 -53.39 21.09 -20.22
C ALA A 92 -52.70 20.67 -18.90
N ASP A 93 -53.45 20.25 -17.88
CA ASP A 93 -52.91 19.88 -16.56
C ASP A 93 -51.98 18.66 -16.64
N TYR A 94 -52.30 17.68 -17.52
CA TYR A 94 -51.47 16.51 -17.78
C TYR A 94 -50.12 16.85 -18.40
N LEU A 95 -50.06 17.87 -19.27
CA LEU A 95 -48.80 18.34 -19.84
C LEU A 95 -47.95 19.08 -18.82
N GLU A 96 -48.58 19.89 -17.96
CA GLU A 96 -47.86 20.57 -16.88
C GLU A 96 -47.26 19.55 -15.90
N GLN A 97 -48.02 18.52 -15.53
CA GLN A 97 -47.53 17.44 -14.69
C GLN A 97 -46.37 16.67 -15.35
N ALA A 98 -46.51 16.24 -16.61
CA ALA A 98 -45.43 15.54 -17.31
C ALA A 98 -44.18 16.40 -17.47
N SER A 99 -44.33 17.71 -17.71
CA SER A 99 -43.21 18.64 -17.77
C SER A 99 -42.48 18.77 -16.42
N ARG A 100 -43.22 18.80 -15.30
CA ARG A 100 -42.65 18.75 -13.95
C ARG A 100 -41.84 17.47 -13.73
N GLU A 101 -42.42 16.30 -14.04
CA GLU A 101 -41.75 15.00 -13.90
C GLU A 101 -40.45 14.90 -14.74
N VAL A 102 -40.44 15.45 -15.95
CA VAL A 102 -39.22 15.52 -16.78
C VAL A 102 -38.16 16.40 -16.14
N ARG A 103 -38.53 17.58 -15.60
CA ARG A 103 -37.57 18.46 -14.91
C ARG A 103 -36.96 17.78 -13.69
N GLU A 104 -37.78 17.12 -12.88
CA GLU A 104 -37.30 16.41 -11.69
C GLU A 104 -36.36 15.26 -12.06
N ALA A 105 -36.71 14.45 -13.06
CA ALA A 105 -35.84 13.39 -13.55
C ALA A 105 -34.51 13.92 -14.10
N ALA A 106 -34.53 15.04 -14.84
CA ALA A 106 -33.31 15.68 -15.35
C ALA A 106 -32.39 16.22 -14.24
N GLN A 107 -32.98 16.75 -13.16
CA GLN A 107 -32.24 17.18 -11.97
C GLN A 107 -31.57 15.98 -11.28
N ARG A 108 -32.31 14.87 -11.08
CA ARG A 108 -31.76 13.63 -10.51
C ARG A 108 -30.61 13.07 -11.35
N PHE A 109 -30.77 13.07 -12.68
CA PHE A 109 -29.72 12.63 -13.60
C PHE A 109 -28.46 13.49 -13.49
N THR A 110 -28.62 14.81 -13.42
CA THR A 110 -27.50 15.74 -13.27
C THR A 110 -26.76 15.52 -11.95
N LEU A 111 -27.50 15.31 -10.85
CA LEU A 111 -26.92 15.00 -9.55
C LEU A 111 -26.14 13.68 -9.57
N ALA A 112 -26.76 12.60 -10.07
CA ALA A 112 -26.13 11.29 -10.17
C ALA A 112 -24.86 11.31 -11.04
N ASN A 113 -24.89 12.06 -12.15
CA ASN A 113 -23.73 12.22 -13.01
C ASN A 113 -22.60 13.00 -12.31
N SER A 114 -22.92 14.01 -11.50
CA SER A 114 -21.93 14.73 -10.69
C SER A 114 -21.28 13.82 -9.64
N GLN A 115 -22.07 12.98 -8.98
CA GLN A 115 -21.57 11.99 -8.01
C GLN A 115 -20.66 10.96 -8.69
N LEU A 116 -21.02 10.48 -9.88
CA LEU A 116 -20.20 9.55 -10.66
C LEU A 116 -18.85 10.17 -11.03
N LYS A 117 -18.84 11.43 -11.49
CA LYS A 117 -17.60 12.16 -11.81
C LYS A 117 -16.70 12.28 -10.57
N GLN A 118 -17.27 12.65 -9.43
CA GLN A 118 -16.53 12.76 -8.18
C GLN A 118 -15.93 11.42 -7.75
N ALA A 119 -16.72 10.34 -7.76
CA ALA A 119 -16.23 9.00 -7.44
C ALA A 119 -15.12 8.55 -8.40
N SER A 120 -15.20 8.89 -9.68
CA SER A 120 -14.14 8.59 -10.66
C SER A 120 -12.82 9.33 -10.36
N ILE A 121 -12.90 10.59 -9.91
CA ILE A 121 -11.71 11.35 -9.49
C ILE A 121 -11.09 10.71 -8.25
N GLU A 122 -11.89 10.33 -7.26
CA GLU A 122 -11.42 9.66 -6.04
C GLU A 122 -10.69 8.34 -6.39
N VAL A 123 -11.26 7.51 -7.28
CA VAL A 123 -10.59 6.26 -7.70
C VAL A 123 -9.22 6.52 -8.33
N LYS A 124 -9.11 7.56 -9.19
CA LYS A 124 -7.83 7.92 -9.82
C LYS A 124 -6.79 8.37 -8.80
N GLN A 125 -7.20 9.15 -7.81
CA GLN A 125 -6.32 9.62 -6.75
C GLN A 125 -5.82 8.45 -5.90
N THR A 126 -6.71 7.57 -5.45
CA THR A 126 -6.31 6.40 -4.65
C THR A 126 -5.45 5.42 -5.45
N ALA A 127 -5.66 5.30 -6.77
CA ALA A 127 -4.77 4.49 -7.62
C ALA A 127 -3.35 5.07 -7.70
N ALA A 128 -3.21 6.39 -7.79
CA ALA A 128 -1.90 7.04 -7.77
C ALA A 128 -1.20 6.90 -6.41
N GLU A 129 -1.96 6.95 -5.30
CA GLU A 129 -1.44 6.67 -3.95
C GLU A 129 -0.94 5.22 -3.85
N LEU A 130 -1.72 4.25 -4.32
CA LEU A 130 -1.32 2.84 -4.32
C LEU A 130 -0.06 2.59 -5.15
N GLU A 131 0.07 3.25 -6.31
CA GLU A 131 1.26 3.16 -7.16
C GLU A 131 2.50 3.68 -6.43
N LYS A 132 2.36 4.82 -5.73
CA LYS A 132 3.43 5.39 -4.91
C LYS A 132 3.85 4.44 -3.78
N ASP A 133 2.89 3.91 -3.03
CA ASP A 133 3.16 2.99 -1.93
C ASP A 133 3.82 1.69 -2.42
N THR A 134 3.41 1.21 -3.60
CA THR A 134 4.04 0.04 -4.25
C THR A 134 5.50 0.33 -4.62
N ALA A 135 5.78 1.52 -5.18
CA ALA A 135 7.13 1.92 -5.53
C ALA A 135 8.03 2.08 -4.29
N GLU A 136 7.48 2.60 -3.19
CA GLU A 136 8.20 2.71 -1.91
C GLU A 136 8.50 1.34 -1.30
N PHE A 137 7.50 0.45 -1.26
CA PHE A 137 7.68 -0.93 -0.82
C PHE A 137 8.76 -1.66 -1.63
N ASN A 138 8.72 -1.56 -2.96
CA ASN A 138 9.72 -2.20 -3.83
C ASN A 138 11.13 -1.66 -3.58
N ARG A 139 11.27 -0.34 -3.41
CA ARG A 139 12.56 0.28 -3.08
C ARG A 139 13.11 -0.22 -1.74
N ASP A 140 12.26 -0.29 -0.72
CA ASP A 140 12.66 -0.80 0.60
C ASP A 140 13.05 -2.29 0.52
N ALA A 141 12.36 -3.08 -0.30
CA ALA A 141 12.66 -4.49 -0.52
C ALA A 141 14.00 -4.69 -1.24
N GLU A 142 14.26 -3.93 -2.32
CA GLU A 142 15.53 -3.96 -3.04
C GLU A 142 16.70 -3.51 -2.13
N LYS A 143 16.46 -2.51 -1.29
CA LYS A 143 17.45 -2.08 -0.29
C LYS A 143 17.75 -3.18 0.72
N LEU A 144 16.72 -3.87 1.21
CA LEU A 144 16.88 -4.98 2.14
C LEU A 144 17.68 -6.12 1.52
N GLU A 145 17.36 -6.49 0.29
CA GLU A 145 18.09 -7.52 -0.47
C GLU A 145 19.58 -7.17 -0.57
N GLY A 146 19.90 -5.95 -0.98
CA GLY A 146 21.29 -5.50 -1.04
C GLY A 146 22.01 -5.50 0.31
N GLU A 147 21.34 -5.10 1.39
CA GLU A 147 21.90 -5.13 2.75
C GLU A 147 22.14 -6.57 3.25
N VAL A 148 21.23 -7.51 2.92
CA VAL A 148 21.41 -8.94 3.25
C VAL A 148 22.58 -9.52 2.45
N GLU A 149 22.67 -9.25 1.16
CA GLU A 149 23.80 -9.70 0.34
C GLU A 149 25.14 -9.12 0.85
N GLU A 150 25.18 -7.84 1.20
CA GLU A 150 26.37 -7.22 1.79
C GLU A 150 26.73 -7.89 3.13
N PHE A 151 25.76 -8.11 4.01
CA PHE A 151 25.96 -8.79 5.29
C PHE A 151 26.56 -10.19 5.08
N LEU A 152 25.94 -11.01 4.23
CA LEU A 152 26.39 -12.37 3.94
C LEU A 152 27.79 -12.41 3.34
N SER A 153 28.15 -11.43 2.51
CA SER A 153 29.51 -11.34 1.95
C SER A 153 30.58 -11.14 3.05
N ARG A 154 30.22 -10.50 4.16
CA ARG A 154 31.12 -10.07 5.24
C ARG A 154 31.16 -11.02 6.42
N VAL A 155 30.23 -11.96 6.54
CA VAL A 155 30.20 -12.93 7.64
C VAL A 155 30.88 -14.25 7.24
N GLU A 156 31.48 -14.90 8.23
CA GLU A 156 31.96 -16.27 8.17
C GLU A 156 31.46 -17.04 9.39
N PHE A 157 31.25 -18.34 9.24
CA PHE A 157 30.81 -19.20 10.33
C PHE A 157 32.01 -19.68 11.14
N VAL A 158 31.86 -19.70 12.46
CA VAL A 158 32.89 -20.22 13.38
C VAL A 158 33.04 -21.74 13.17
N ASP A 159 34.28 -22.23 13.27
CA ASP A 159 34.58 -23.66 13.18
C ASP A 159 33.96 -24.44 14.35
N GLU A 160 33.33 -25.57 14.04
CA GLU A 160 32.57 -26.41 14.97
C GLU A 160 33.38 -26.92 16.17
N ALA A 161 34.71 -26.94 16.07
CA ALA A 161 35.61 -27.46 17.10
C ALA A 161 35.63 -26.62 18.41
N GLY A 162 35.02 -25.43 18.42
CA GLY A 162 34.96 -24.53 19.59
C GLY A 162 33.54 -24.26 20.13
N LEU A 163 32.50 -24.85 19.53
CA LEU A 163 31.11 -24.57 19.86
C LEU A 163 30.54 -25.59 20.86
N GLY A 164 29.60 -25.16 21.71
CA GLY A 164 28.78 -26.08 22.49
C GLY A 164 27.72 -26.78 21.63
N GLY A 165 27.02 -27.76 22.19
CA GLY A 165 26.09 -28.58 21.43
C GLY A 165 24.92 -27.81 20.82
N ASP A 166 24.42 -26.79 21.52
CA ASP A 166 23.30 -25.97 21.05
C ASP A 166 23.76 -24.96 19.98
N GLU A 167 24.97 -24.40 20.15
CA GLU A 167 25.59 -23.49 19.18
C GLU A 167 25.98 -24.21 17.88
N GLN A 168 26.38 -25.49 17.96
CA GLN A 168 26.68 -26.30 16.79
C GLN A 168 25.42 -26.57 15.95
N ILE A 169 24.30 -26.92 16.60
CA ILE A 169 23.00 -27.11 15.93
C ILE A 169 22.53 -25.80 15.27
N LEU A 170 22.63 -24.68 16.00
CA LEU A 170 22.26 -23.38 15.47
C LEU A 170 23.14 -22.98 14.27
N GLY A 171 24.45 -23.23 14.35
CA GLY A 171 25.40 -22.99 13.26
C GLY A 171 25.08 -23.80 12.00
N GLU A 172 24.72 -25.08 12.13
CA GLU A 172 24.26 -25.92 11.02
C GLU A 172 22.97 -25.36 10.39
N VAL A 173 21.97 -25.03 11.20
CA VAL A 173 20.69 -24.50 10.72
C VAL A 173 20.88 -23.17 9.99
N LEU A 174 21.66 -22.25 10.53
CA LEU A 174 21.97 -20.96 9.88
C LEU A 174 22.73 -21.16 8.57
N ARG A 175 23.71 -22.08 8.54
CA ARG A 175 24.49 -22.36 7.33
C ARG A 175 23.62 -22.96 6.23
N GLU A 176 22.68 -23.83 6.58
CA GLU A 176 21.70 -24.35 5.62
C GLU A 176 20.82 -23.22 5.08
N ARG A 177 20.31 -22.36 5.97
CA ARG A 177 19.41 -21.26 5.58
C ARG A 177 20.06 -20.22 4.69
N VAL A 178 21.33 -19.90 4.96
CA VAL A 178 22.13 -19.03 4.09
C VAL A 178 22.32 -19.69 2.73
N ARG A 179 22.60 -21.00 2.68
CA ARG A 179 22.76 -21.73 1.42
C ARG A 179 21.47 -21.75 0.60
N GLU A 180 20.33 -22.04 1.23
CA GLU A 180 19.00 -21.99 0.58
C GLU A 180 18.76 -20.61 -0.04
N TYR A 181 19.05 -19.53 0.70
CA TYR A 181 18.94 -18.17 0.18
C TYR A 181 19.89 -17.90 -1.00
N GLU A 182 21.15 -18.32 -0.91
CA GLU A 182 22.14 -18.14 -1.98
C GLU A 182 21.80 -18.91 -3.26
N GLU A 183 21.19 -20.09 -3.14
CA GLU A 183 20.77 -20.94 -4.25
C GLU A 183 19.48 -20.44 -4.90
N GLU A 184 18.47 -20.09 -4.09
CA GLU A 184 17.15 -19.70 -4.61
C GLU A 184 17.07 -18.21 -4.97
N LYS A 185 17.82 -17.36 -4.27
CA LYS A 185 17.71 -15.89 -4.30
C LYS A 185 16.25 -15.41 -4.24
N SER A 186 15.42 -16.11 -3.46
CA SER A 186 13.99 -15.85 -3.36
C SER A 186 13.68 -14.93 -2.18
N LYS A 187 12.66 -14.07 -2.34
CA LYS A 187 12.18 -13.21 -1.26
C LYS A 187 11.64 -14.02 -0.06
N GLY A 188 11.12 -15.22 -0.30
CA GLY A 188 10.68 -16.13 0.75
C GLY A 188 11.85 -16.59 1.62
N ALA A 189 12.89 -17.15 0.99
CA ALA A 189 14.10 -17.58 1.68
C ALA A 189 14.78 -16.43 2.45
N MET A 190 14.79 -15.22 1.88
CA MET A 190 15.31 -14.03 2.55
C MET A 190 14.56 -13.69 3.84
N LEU A 191 13.22 -13.74 3.81
CA LEU A 191 12.40 -13.44 4.99
C LEU A 191 12.59 -14.50 6.08
N GLU A 192 12.67 -15.76 5.68
CA GLU A 192 12.92 -16.87 6.61
C GLU A 192 14.32 -16.78 7.25
N LEU A 193 15.33 -16.38 6.48
CA LEU A 193 16.67 -16.10 6.98
C LEU A 193 16.69 -14.91 7.96
N ILE A 194 15.98 -13.83 7.63
CA ILE A 194 15.85 -12.65 8.49
C ILE A 194 15.13 -12.99 9.80
N GLU A 195 14.07 -13.80 9.74
CA GLU A 195 13.32 -14.24 10.91
C GLU A 195 14.22 -15.05 11.84
N LEU A 196 15.02 -15.95 11.28
CA LEU A 196 16.01 -16.74 12.00
C LEU A 196 17.09 -15.85 12.65
N PHE A 197 17.61 -14.85 11.93
CA PHE A 197 18.55 -13.87 12.53
C PHE A 197 17.91 -13.04 13.65
N GLY A 198 16.61 -12.72 13.53
CA GLY A 198 15.88 -12.01 14.57
C GLY A 198 15.72 -12.86 15.85
N GLU A 199 15.26 -14.09 15.70
CA GLU A 199 15.01 -15.04 16.79
C GLU A 199 16.28 -15.37 17.57
N TYR A 200 17.40 -15.55 16.88
CA TYR A 200 18.67 -15.96 17.48
C TYR A 200 19.70 -14.83 17.58
N SER A 201 19.27 -13.57 17.45
CA SER A 201 20.16 -12.38 17.44
C SER A 201 21.15 -12.32 18.60
N GLY A 202 20.81 -12.84 19.78
CA GLY A 202 21.68 -12.88 20.96
C GLY A 202 22.77 -13.96 20.95
N TYR A 203 22.72 -14.90 20.01
CA TYR A 203 23.66 -16.03 19.88
C TYR A 203 24.45 -15.97 18.56
N LEU A 204 24.13 -15.03 17.67
CA LEU A 204 24.78 -14.93 16.37
C LEU A 204 26.29 -14.68 16.48
N ASP A 205 26.74 -13.93 17.48
CA ASP A 205 28.15 -13.62 17.69
C ASP A 205 28.98 -14.87 18.08
N ASP A 206 28.34 -15.92 18.59
CA ASP A 206 29.01 -17.18 18.95
C ASP A 206 29.21 -18.10 17.73
N VAL A 207 28.35 -17.98 16.71
CA VAL A 207 28.32 -18.86 15.53
C VAL A 207 28.78 -18.18 14.24
N MET A 208 28.79 -16.85 14.21
CA MET A 208 29.18 -16.04 13.05
C MET A 208 30.13 -14.92 13.48
N VAL A 209 31.19 -14.72 12.70
CA VAL A 209 32.14 -13.63 12.88
C VAL A 209 32.29 -12.83 11.59
N LEU A 210 32.71 -11.57 11.70
CA LEU A 210 32.97 -10.75 10.53
C LEU A 210 34.34 -11.11 9.94
N LYS A 211 34.40 -11.38 8.64
CA LYS A 211 35.64 -11.54 7.88
C LYS A 211 36.53 -10.33 8.15
N GLY A 212 37.77 -10.60 8.55
CA GLY A 212 38.71 -9.61 9.04
C GLY A 212 38.88 -8.39 8.12
N LYS A 213 38.96 -7.20 8.73
CA LYS A 213 39.52 -6.00 8.08
C LYS A 213 41.04 -6.11 7.97
#